data_AF-A0A1T0AAT5-F1
#
_entry.id   AF-A0A1T0AAT5-F1
#
_cell.length_a   1.000
_cell.length_b   1.000
_cell.length_c   1.000
_cell.angle_alpha   90.00
_cell.angle_beta   90.00
_cell.angle_gamma   90.00
#
_symmetry.space_group_name_H-M   'P 1'
#
loop_
_entity.id
_entity.type
_entity.pdbx_description
1 polymer ?
#
loop_
_entity_poly.entity_id
_entity_poly.type
_entity_poly.pdbx_seq_one_letter_code
_entity_poly.pdbx_strand_id
1 'polypeptide(L)'
;MLLEIYQKSKEHIIKHNEAHLVLITKILLGVFGFVPAFDRYFCSAFRDISKNQMGFRAVNKTSLKFIQDFYQANQQEIDELQQGLFVKDFKGSPTTLNYPKAKIIDMYGFQYGLNMPHKP
;
A
#
# COMPACT_ATOMS: atom_id res chain seq x y z
N MET A 1 -1.68 -8.06 -15.27
CA MET A 1 -0.79 -8.69 -14.27
C MET A 1 -1.18 -8.36 -12.82
N LEU A 2 -0.94 -7.16 -12.25
CA LEU A 2 -1.21 -6.91 -10.81
C LEU A 2 -2.65 -7.17 -10.37
N LEU A 3 -3.63 -6.70 -11.15
CA LEU A 3 -5.05 -6.97 -10.86
C LEU A 3 -5.41 -8.44 -10.94
N GLU A 4 -4.76 -9.18 -11.84
CA GLU A 4 -4.99 -10.62 -11.98
C GLU A 4 -4.44 -11.36 -10.75
N ILE A 5 -3.25 -10.99 -10.27
CA ILE A 5 -2.70 -11.55 -9.03
C ILE A 5 -3.63 -11.24 -7.85
N TYR A 6 -4.12 -10.00 -7.74
CA TYR A 6 -5.10 -9.63 -6.72
C TYR A 6 -6.38 -10.49 -6.79
N GLN A 7 -6.96 -10.68 -7.99
CA GLN A 7 -8.17 -11.49 -8.16
C GLN A 7 -7.93 -12.98 -7.87
N LYS A 8 -6.80 -13.54 -8.32
CA LYS A 8 -6.47 -14.94 -8.02
C LYS A 8 -6.20 -15.15 -6.52
N SER A 9 -5.41 -14.28 -5.90
CA SER A 9 -5.22 -14.29 -4.44
C SER A 9 -6.56 -14.16 -3.73
N LYS A 10 -7.47 -13.33 -4.27
CA LYS A 10 -8.81 -13.17 -3.72
C LYS A 10 -9.60 -14.47 -3.68
N GLU A 11 -9.67 -15.14 -4.82
CA GLU A 11 -10.43 -16.37 -5.02
C GLU A 11 -9.90 -17.52 -4.16
N HIS A 12 -8.58 -17.62 -3.97
CA HIS A 12 -7.97 -18.75 -3.28
C HIS A 12 -7.90 -18.58 -1.76
N ILE A 13 -7.79 -17.34 -1.26
CA ILE A 13 -7.55 -17.07 0.16
C ILE A 13 -8.87 -16.81 0.91
N ILE A 14 -9.86 -16.19 0.26
CA ILE A 14 -11.11 -15.83 0.95
C ILE A 14 -12.22 -16.78 0.57
N LYS A 15 -12.65 -17.55 1.57
CA LYS A 15 -13.87 -18.35 1.51
C LYS A 15 -15.05 -17.43 1.86
N HIS A 16 -16.17 -17.55 1.12
CA HIS A 16 -17.45 -16.89 1.43
C HIS A 16 -17.49 -15.34 1.38
N ASN A 17 -16.52 -14.69 0.72
CA ASN A 17 -16.58 -13.26 0.37
C ASN A 17 -16.59 -12.28 1.58
N GLU A 18 -16.17 -12.72 2.77
CA GLU A 18 -16.02 -11.85 3.95
C GLU A 18 -14.83 -10.88 3.82
N ALA A 19 -14.89 -9.76 4.54
CA ALA A 19 -14.12 -8.52 4.35
C ALA A 19 -12.67 -8.71 3.86
N HIS A 20 -12.48 -8.39 2.57
CA HIS A 20 -11.39 -8.92 1.76
C HIS A 20 -10.19 -8.00 1.56
N LEU A 21 -10.48 -6.70 1.45
CA LEU A 21 -9.55 -5.74 0.88
C LEU A 21 -8.25 -5.61 1.68
N VAL A 22 -8.37 -5.42 2.99
CA VAL A 22 -7.21 -5.18 3.89
C VAL A 22 -6.34 -6.42 3.97
N LEU A 23 -6.93 -7.58 4.24
CA LEU A 23 -6.20 -8.83 4.40
C LEU A 23 -5.36 -9.13 3.15
N ILE A 24 -5.97 -9.02 1.98
CA ILE A 24 -5.31 -9.43 0.74
C ILE A 24 -4.26 -8.43 0.34
N THR A 25 -4.54 -7.13 0.45
CA THR A 25 -3.51 -6.12 0.19
C THR A 25 -2.34 -6.20 1.17
N LYS A 26 -2.56 -6.59 2.43
CA LYS A 26 -1.47 -6.88 3.38
C LYS A 26 -0.63 -8.09 2.97
N ILE A 27 -1.25 -9.15 2.46
CA ILE A 27 -0.52 -10.31 1.92
C ILE A 27 0.31 -9.89 0.70
N LEU A 28 -0.30 -9.15 -0.24
CA LEU A 28 0.39 -8.68 -1.44
C LEU A 28 1.56 -7.75 -1.10
N LEU A 29 1.40 -6.89 -0.10
CA LEU A 29 2.47 -6.04 0.42
C LEU A 29 3.58 -6.86 1.08
N GLY A 30 3.23 -7.79 1.97
CA GLY A 30 4.20 -8.55 2.76
C GLY A 30 4.98 -9.58 1.96
N VAL A 31 4.34 -10.22 0.97
CA VAL A 31 4.97 -11.28 0.15
C VAL A 31 5.66 -10.69 -1.08
N PHE A 32 5.01 -9.76 -1.77
CA PHE A 32 5.51 -9.28 -3.07
C PHE A 32 5.94 -7.81 -3.08
N GLY A 33 5.48 -6.99 -2.14
CA GLY A 33 5.91 -5.59 -2.03
C GLY A 33 5.44 -4.67 -3.17
N PHE A 34 4.42 -5.04 -3.94
CA PHE A 34 3.99 -4.26 -5.11
C PHE A 34 2.68 -3.45 -4.92
N VAL A 35 1.90 -3.71 -3.88
CA VAL A 35 0.62 -3.04 -3.60
C VAL A 35 0.60 -2.63 -2.12
N PRO A 36 0.37 -1.35 -1.77
CA PRO A 36 0.18 -0.92 -0.38
C PRO A 36 -0.99 -1.63 0.30
N ALA A 37 -1.01 -1.67 1.63
CA ALA A 37 -2.15 -2.20 2.36
C ALA A 37 -3.30 -1.19 2.32
N PHE A 38 -4.45 -1.59 1.79
CA PHE A 38 -5.64 -0.75 1.71
C PHE A 38 -6.40 -0.75 3.05
N ASP A 39 -5.70 -0.48 4.15
CA ASP A 39 -6.32 -0.30 5.45
C ASP A 39 -7.04 1.05 5.58
N ARG A 40 -7.69 1.27 6.72
CA ARG A 40 -8.49 2.48 6.95
C ARG A 40 -7.67 3.78 6.84
N TYR A 41 -6.42 3.78 7.28
CA TYR A 41 -5.59 5.00 7.31
C TYR A 41 -5.02 5.28 5.93
N PHE A 42 -4.46 4.26 5.26
CA PHE A 42 -4.00 4.40 3.88
C PHE A 42 -5.14 4.87 2.96
N CYS A 43 -6.31 4.21 3.04
CA CYS A 43 -7.47 4.58 2.21
C CYS A 43 -8.00 5.98 2.54
N SER A 44 -7.92 6.41 3.81
CA SER A 44 -8.28 7.79 4.17
C SER A 44 -7.30 8.77 3.55
N ALA A 45 -5.99 8.55 3.72
CA ALA A 45 -4.93 9.42 3.22
C ALA A 45 -5.03 9.62 1.71
N PHE A 46 -5.13 8.53 0.96
CA PHE A 46 -5.16 8.61 -0.49
C PHE A 46 -6.49 9.14 -1.05
N ARG A 47 -7.59 9.05 -0.29
CA ARG A 47 -8.81 9.81 -0.60
C ARG A 47 -8.62 11.31 -0.41
N ASP A 48 -7.99 11.72 0.67
CA ASP A 48 -7.71 13.13 0.93
C ASP A 48 -6.72 13.73 -0.08
N ILE A 49 -5.61 13.04 -0.35
CA ILE A 49 -4.59 13.42 -1.35
C ILE A 49 -5.20 13.53 -2.75
N SER A 50 -6.13 12.64 -3.10
CA SER A 50 -6.87 12.72 -4.36
C SER A 50 -8.02 13.72 -4.36
N LYS A 51 -8.16 14.56 -3.31
CA LYS A 51 -9.26 15.52 -3.13
C LYS A 51 -10.64 14.87 -3.25
N ASN A 52 -10.77 13.65 -2.73
CA ASN A 52 -11.95 12.79 -2.81
C ASN A 52 -12.41 12.43 -4.23
N GLN A 53 -11.59 12.64 -5.26
CA GLN A 53 -11.91 12.25 -6.63
C GLN A 53 -11.75 10.74 -6.86
N MET A 54 -10.96 10.06 -6.01
CA MET A 54 -10.65 8.65 -6.16
C MET A 54 -11.24 7.82 -5.03
N GLY A 55 -12.04 6.81 -5.40
CA GLY A 55 -12.56 5.83 -4.46
C GLY A 55 -11.51 4.78 -4.10
N PHE A 56 -10.74 4.99 -3.03
CA PHE A 56 -9.89 3.96 -2.42
C PHE A 56 -10.72 2.97 -1.57
N ARG A 57 -11.72 2.34 -2.21
CA ARG A 57 -12.61 1.33 -1.60
C ARG A 57 -12.36 -0.09 -2.12
N ALA A 58 -11.53 -0.23 -3.15
CA ALA A 58 -11.16 -1.51 -3.75
C ALA A 58 -9.84 -1.37 -4.52
N VAL A 59 -9.13 -2.47 -4.74
CA VAL A 59 -8.01 -2.52 -5.69
C VAL A 59 -8.59 -2.63 -7.11
N ASN A 60 -8.43 -1.59 -7.91
CA ASN A 60 -8.85 -1.55 -9.32
C ASN A 60 -7.83 -0.78 -10.18
N LYS A 61 -8.07 -0.71 -11.49
CA LYS A 61 -7.17 0.00 -12.42
C LYS A 61 -6.95 1.45 -12.01
N THR A 62 -8.03 2.13 -11.61
CA THR A 62 -8.00 3.55 -11.25
C THR A 62 -7.18 3.78 -9.98
N SER A 63 -7.41 3.00 -8.91
CA SER A 63 -6.64 3.13 -7.66
C SER A 63 -5.15 2.81 -7.87
N LEU A 64 -4.84 1.77 -8.65
CA LEU A 64 -3.45 1.41 -8.96
C LEU A 64 -2.77 2.47 -9.82
N LYS A 65 -3.48 3.04 -10.80
CA LYS A 65 -2.96 4.13 -11.62
C LYS A 65 -2.66 5.37 -10.78
N PHE A 66 -3.54 5.73 -9.86
CA PHE A 66 -3.28 6.85 -8.95
C PHE A 66 -2.05 6.62 -8.05
N ILE A 67 -1.86 5.40 -7.53
CA ILE A 67 -0.65 5.07 -6.75
C ILE A 67 0.61 5.18 -7.62
N GLN A 68 0.53 4.74 -8.88
CA GLN A 68 1.62 4.91 -9.84
C GLN A 68 1.92 6.40 -10.09
N ASP A 69 0.90 7.21 -10.31
CA ASP A 69 1.06 8.66 -10.57
C ASP A 69 1.62 9.37 -9.34
N PHE A 70 1.16 9.00 -8.14
CA PHE A 70 1.72 9.47 -6.88
C PHE A 70 3.21 9.10 -6.75
N TYR A 71 3.58 7.86 -7.09
CA TYR A 71 4.98 7.45 -7.11
C TYR A 71 5.80 8.28 -8.10
N GLN A 72 5.32 8.45 -9.33
CA GLN A 72 6.04 9.20 -10.37
C GLN A 72 6.24 10.66 -9.97
N ALA A 73 5.23 11.29 -9.37
CA ALA A 73 5.31 12.67 -8.91
C ALA A 73 6.30 12.87 -7.75
N ASN A 74 6.56 11.83 -6.95
CA ASN A 74 7.44 11.86 -5.78
C ASN A 74 8.62 10.88 -5.92
N GLN A 75 9.02 10.58 -7.16
CA GLN A 75 9.90 9.46 -7.44
C GLN A 75 11.25 9.59 -6.74
N GLN A 76 11.85 10.77 -6.80
CA GLN A 76 13.16 11.03 -6.22
C GLN A 76 13.16 10.72 -4.71
N GLU A 77 12.22 11.31 -3.96
CA GLU A 77 12.14 11.14 -2.50
C GLU A 77 11.84 9.68 -2.12
N ILE A 78 10.93 9.01 -2.84
CA ILE A 78 10.60 7.60 -2.57
C ILE A 78 11.79 6.69 -2.90
N ASP A 79 12.50 6.94 -3.99
CA ASP A 79 13.67 6.15 -4.40
C ASP A 79 14.84 6.35 -3.42
N GLU A 80 15.09 7.58 -2.96
CA GLU A 80 16.10 7.90 -1.94
C GLU A 80 15.78 7.20 -0.60
N LEU A 81 14.54 7.31 -0.12
CA LEU A 81 14.08 6.61 1.09
C LEU A 81 14.23 5.09 0.96
N GLN A 82 13.85 4.54 -0.20
CA GLN A 82 13.98 3.11 -0.45
C GLN A 82 15.43 2.65 -0.39
N GLN A 83 16.36 3.41 -0.95
CA GLN A 83 17.79 3.08 -0.95
C GLN A 83 18.40 3.11 0.45
N GLY A 84 17.92 4.02 1.32
CA GLY A 84 18.41 4.16 2.70
C GLY A 84 17.75 3.21 3.72
N LEU A 85 16.64 2.55 3.38
CA LEU A 85 15.87 1.72 4.31
C LEU A 85 16.01 0.22 4.01
N PHE A 86 16.53 -0.50 5.01
CA PHE A 86 16.77 -1.94 4.95
C PHE A 86 15.80 -2.70 5.86
N VAL A 87 15.31 -3.84 5.36
CA VAL A 87 14.57 -4.83 6.14
C VAL A 87 15.49 -5.32 7.26
N LYS A 88 14.94 -5.47 8.47
CA LYS A 88 15.69 -5.96 9.64
C LYS A 88 15.43 -7.44 9.83
N ASP A 89 16.45 -8.17 10.23
CA ASP A 89 16.31 -9.56 10.67
C ASP A 89 15.62 -9.64 12.04
N PHE A 90 15.41 -10.87 12.54
CA PHE A 90 14.78 -11.09 13.84
C PHE A 90 15.61 -10.56 15.03
N LYS A 91 16.89 -10.25 14.84
CA LYS A 91 17.77 -9.64 15.84
C LYS A 91 17.80 -8.11 15.73
N GLY A 92 17.04 -7.53 14.79
CA GLY A 92 16.99 -6.09 14.54
C GLY A 92 18.14 -5.56 13.68
N SER A 93 19.00 -6.43 13.16
CA SER A 93 20.14 -6.04 12.30
C SER A 93 19.66 -5.79 10.88
N PRO A 94 20.17 -4.76 10.18
CA PRO A 94 19.87 -4.55 8.76
C PRO A 94 20.26 -5.77 7.91
N THR A 95 19.37 -6.16 7.01
CA THR A 95 19.64 -7.16 5.95
C THR A 95 20.08 -6.45 4.67
N THR A 96 20.39 -7.22 3.62
CA THR A 96 20.67 -6.69 2.29
C THR A 96 19.42 -6.30 1.50
N LEU A 97 18.22 -6.61 2.02
CA LEU A 97 16.96 -6.32 1.36
C LEU A 97 16.51 -4.91 1.72
N ASN A 98 16.21 -4.10 0.71
CA ASN A 98 15.55 -2.82 0.93
C ASN A 98 14.04 -2.98 1.09
N TYR A 99 13.42 -2.00 1.73
CA TYR A 99 11.97 -1.88 1.75
C TYR A 99 11.44 -1.67 0.32
N PRO A 100 10.43 -2.42 -0.16
CA PRO A 100 9.84 -2.15 -1.47
C PRO A 100 9.24 -0.74 -1.55
N LYS A 101 9.21 -0.13 -2.74
CA LYS A 101 8.62 1.21 -2.95
C LYS A 101 7.17 1.28 -2.51
N ALA A 102 6.38 0.22 -2.77
CA ALA A 102 5.00 0.16 -2.28
C ALA A 102 4.93 0.15 -0.74
N LYS A 103 5.95 -0.35 -0.05
CA LYS A 103 6.02 -0.31 1.41
C LYS A 103 6.35 1.09 1.94
N ILE A 104 7.19 1.85 1.25
CA ILE A 104 7.42 3.27 1.58
C ILE A 104 6.13 4.07 1.43
N ILE A 105 5.42 3.89 0.31
CA ILE A 105 4.13 4.53 0.03
C ILE A 105 3.07 4.12 1.06
N ASP A 106 3.02 2.83 1.44
CA ASP A 106 2.17 2.30 2.49
C ASP A 106 2.43 2.99 3.85
N MET A 107 3.69 3.09 4.26
CA MET A 107 4.07 3.75 5.52
C MET A 107 3.68 5.23 5.53
N TYR A 108 3.91 5.94 4.42
CA TYR A 108 3.49 7.33 4.27
C TYR A 108 1.97 7.47 4.39
N GLY A 109 1.20 6.68 3.62
CA GLY A 109 -0.26 6.72 3.64
C GLY A 109 -0.84 6.36 5.01
N PHE A 110 -0.24 5.39 5.70
CA PHE A 110 -0.61 5.04 7.07
C PHE A 110 -0.40 6.21 8.03
N GLN A 111 0.79 6.81 8.03
CA GLN A 111 1.13 7.89 8.96
C GLN A 111 0.30 9.15 8.70
N TYR A 112 0.12 9.53 7.43
CA TYR A 112 -0.74 10.63 7.04
C TYR A 112 -2.18 10.39 7.51
N GLY A 113 -2.70 9.18 7.25
CA GLY A 113 -4.04 8.78 7.64
C GLY A 113 -4.29 8.74 9.14
N LEU A 114 -3.29 8.31 9.91
CA LEU A 114 -3.32 8.26 11.37
C LEU A 114 -3.38 9.67 11.97
N ASN A 115 -2.64 10.62 11.37
CA ASN A 115 -2.55 12.01 11.83
C ASN A 115 -3.74 12.88 11.41
N MET A 116 -4.64 12.38 10.56
CA MET A 116 -5.81 13.14 10.15
C MET A 116 -6.81 13.28 11.30
N PRO A 117 -7.41 14.48 11.48
CA PRO A 117 -8.43 14.71 12.49
C PRO A 117 -9.59 13.76 12.22
N HIS A 118 -9.89 12.92 13.21
CA HIS A 118 -11.06 12.07 13.16
C HIS A 118 -12.28 12.98 13.31
N LYS A 119 -13.10 13.09 12.26
CA LYS A 119 -14.44 13.65 12.42
C LYS A 119 -15.18 12.79 13.46
N PRO A 120 -15.79 13.39 14.49
CA PRO A 120 -16.59 12.66 15.45
C PRO A 120 -17.73 11.89 14.77
#